data_AF-A0A7S1YVU2-F1
#
_entry.id   AF-A0A7S1YVU2-F1
#
_cell.length_a   1.000
_cell.length_b   1.000
_cell.length_c   1.000
_cell.angle_alpha   90.00
_cell.angle_beta   90.00
_cell.angle_gamma   90.00
#
_symmetry.space_group_name_H-M   'P 1'
#
loop_
_entity.id
_entity.type
_entity.pdbx_description
1 polymer ?
#
loop_
_entity_poly.entity_id
_entity_poly.type
_entity_poly.pdbx_seq_one_letter_code
_entity_poly.pdbx_strand_id
1 'polypeptide(L)'
;DDLASVVSGEVSSTEVIDLHTHLLPPSHGSLCLWGIDELLTYHYLVAEYFMTAPASVAPEQFYALSKQKQADIIWKALFLDRSPVSEACRGVITTLKTLGLQRHIDARDLDAIRLYYETFRSDGLDGVERFSEMVYRSAGVRYAV
;
A
#
# COMPACT_ATOMS: atom_id res chain seq x y z
N ASP A 1 18.12 19.19 24.38
CA ASP A 1 17.66 18.03 23.60
C ASP A 1 18.51 16.83 23.91
N ASP A 2 17.91 15.65 24.02
CA ASP A 2 18.64 14.40 24.14
C ASP A 2 19.10 13.94 22.75
N LEU A 3 20.21 13.19 22.69
CA LEU A 3 20.80 12.70 21.45
C LEU A 3 19.76 11.98 20.59
N ALA A 4 18.89 11.17 21.21
CA ALA A 4 17.83 10.47 20.50
C ALA A 4 16.86 11.44 19.79
N SER A 5 16.43 12.50 20.48
CA SER A 5 15.51 13.49 19.88
C SER A 5 16.15 14.27 18.74
N VAL A 6 17.44 14.59 18.86
CA VAL A 6 18.18 15.29 17.79
C VAL A 6 18.30 14.39 16.57
N VAL A 7 18.77 13.15 16.75
CA VAL A 7 18.92 12.20 15.64
C VAL A 7 17.58 11.93 14.95
N SER A 8 16.51 11.68 15.71
CA SER A 8 15.18 11.47 15.12
C SER A 8 14.68 12.70 14.36
N GLY A 9 14.94 13.91 14.87
CA GLY A 9 14.61 15.15 14.19
C GLY A 9 15.32 15.27 12.84
N GLU A 10 16.65 15.16 12.85
CA GLU A 10 17.48 15.27 11.64
C GLU A 10 17.12 14.21 10.58
N VAL A 11 16.92 12.95 11.01
CA VAL A 11 16.53 11.86 10.11
C VAL A 11 15.15 12.11 9.51
N SER A 12 14.19 12.58 10.29
CA SER A 12 12.83 12.84 9.81
C SER A 12 12.73 14.04 8.88
N SER A 13 13.63 15.03 9.00
CA SER A 13 13.66 16.21 8.13
C SER A 13 14.50 16.01 6.86
N THR A 14 15.30 14.95 6.78
CA THR A 14 16.16 14.70 5.63
C THR A 14 15.35 14.12 4.48
N GLU A 15 15.36 14.79 3.33
CA GLU A 15 14.74 14.25 2.11
C GLU A 15 15.50 13.03 1.58
N VAL A 16 14.76 12.01 1.17
CA VAL A 16 15.29 10.74 0.67
C VAL A 16 15.43 10.77 -0.85
N ILE A 17 16.54 10.21 -1.34
CA ILE A 17 16.68 9.78 -2.73
C ILE A 17 16.58 8.26 -2.73
N ASP A 18 15.48 7.73 -3.24
CA ASP A 18 15.29 6.29 -3.38
C ASP A 18 16.00 5.83 -4.66
N LEU A 19 17.17 5.23 -4.48
CA LEU A 19 18.07 4.86 -5.57
C LEU A 19 17.62 3.62 -6.35
N HIS A 20 16.63 2.88 -5.86
CA HIS A 20 16.16 1.68 -6.56
C HIS A 20 14.70 1.37 -6.24
N THR A 21 13.84 1.62 -7.23
CA THR A 21 12.44 1.28 -7.16
C THR A 21 11.99 0.50 -8.40
N HIS A 22 10.78 -0.04 -8.31
CA HIS A 22 10.01 -0.49 -9.48
C HIS A 22 8.83 0.44 -9.75
N LEU A 23 8.93 1.70 -9.31
CA LEU A 23 7.91 2.70 -9.54
C LEU A 23 8.11 3.30 -10.93
N LEU A 24 6.99 3.61 -11.59
CA LEU A 24 6.98 4.29 -12.87
C LEU A 24 6.09 5.53 -12.76
N PRO A 25 6.40 6.60 -13.50
CA PRO A 25 5.64 7.84 -13.39
C PRO A 25 4.20 7.64 -13.89
N PRO A 26 3.23 8.46 -13.42
CA PRO A 26 1.82 8.36 -13.81
C PRO A 26 1.58 8.31 -15.33
N SER A 27 2.43 8.97 -16.11
CA SER A 27 2.40 8.97 -17.58
C SER A 27 2.58 7.58 -18.22
N HIS A 28 3.06 6.58 -17.47
CA HIS A 28 3.19 5.19 -17.92
C HIS A 28 1.92 4.36 -17.71
N GLY A 29 0.82 4.98 -17.27
CA GLY A 29 -0.50 4.36 -17.22
C GLY A 29 -0.53 3.13 -16.32
N SER A 30 -0.93 1.98 -16.87
CA SER A 30 -1.11 0.73 -16.11
C SER A 30 0.17 0.16 -15.50
N LEU A 31 1.35 0.64 -15.90
CA LEU A 31 2.62 0.24 -15.29
C LEU A 31 2.92 1.01 -14.00
N CYS A 32 2.27 2.17 -13.78
CA CYS A 32 2.28 2.86 -12.50
C CYS A 32 1.30 2.16 -11.56
N LEU A 33 1.79 1.26 -10.72
CA LEU A 33 0.96 0.51 -9.76
C LEU A 33 0.72 1.32 -8.49
N TRP A 34 -0.54 1.54 -8.14
CA TRP A 34 -0.94 2.25 -6.94
C TRP A 34 -2.38 1.89 -6.51
N GLY A 35 -2.72 2.23 -5.26
CA GLY A 35 -4.02 1.94 -4.67
C GLY A 35 -4.02 0.72 -3.76
N ILE A 36 -5.08 0.58 -2.96
CA ILE A 36 -5.15 -0.46 -1.93
C ILE A 36 -5.11 -1.89 -2.49
N ASP A 37 -5.75 -2.14 -3.64
CA ASP A 37 -5.74 -3.48 -4.22
C ASP A 37 -4.34 -3.87 -4.72
N GLU A 38 -3.54 -2.92 -5.23
CA GLU A 38 -2.14 -3.17 -5.60
C GLU A 38 -1.25 -3.38 -4.36
N LEU A 39 -1.48 -2.63 -3.27
CA LEU A 39 -0.79 -2.84 -2.00
C LEU A 39 -1.08 -4.23 -1.42
N LEU A 40 -2.34 -4.64 -1.41
CA LEU A 40 -2.77 -5.94 -0.86
C LEU A 40 -2.32 -7.10 -1.73
N THR A 41 -2.18 -6.91 -3.04
CA THR A 41 -1.70 -7.95 -3.97
C THR A 41 -0.20 -7.88 -4.24
N TYR A 42 0.55 -7.12 -3.43
CA TYR A 42 2.00 -7.16 -3.43
C TYR A 42 2.49 -8.58 -3.12
N HIS A 43 3.51 -9.03 -3.85
CA HIS A 43 3.91 -10.43 -3.86
C HIS A 43 4.34 -10.98 -2.49
N TYR A 44 4.76 -10.14 -1.55
CA TYR A 44 5.02 -10.55 -0.16
C TYR A 44 3.73 -11.01 0.52
N LEU A 45 2.64 -10.26 0.40
CA LEU A 45 1.34 -10.61 0.97
C LEU A 45 0.69 -11.80 0.25
N VAL A 46 0.92 -11.94 -1.07
CA VAL A 46 0.51 -13.13 -1.81
C VAL A 46 1.23 -14.38 -1.26
N ALA A 47 2.53 -14.30 -1.00
CA ALA A 47 3.29 -15.40 -0.41
C ALA A 47 2.80 -15.72 1.02
N GLU A 48 2.61 -14.70 1.87
CA GLU A 48 2.07 -14.87 3.22
C GLU A 48 0.66 -15.49 3.23
N TYR A 49 -0.18 -15.11 2.28
CA TYR A 49 -1.49 -15.74 2.09
C TYR A 49 -1.33 -17.23 1.78
N PHE A 50 -0.51 -17.63 0.82
CA PHE A 50 -0.33 -19.05 0.48
C PHE A 50 0.30 -19.87 1.61
N MET A 51 1.10 -19.27 2.49
CA MET A 51 1.59 -19.95 3.69
C MET A 51 0.50 -20.25 4.71
N THR A 52 -0.62 -19.53 4.69
CA THR A 52 -1.71 -19.64 5.66
C THR A 52 -3.01 -20.17 5.07
N ALA A 53 -3.12 -20.21 3.74
CA ALA A 53 -4.25 -20.73 3.01
C ALA A 53 -4.38 -22.25 3.18
N PRO A 54 -5.60 -22.80 3.10
CA PRO A 54 -5.80 -24.25 3.06
C PRO A 54 -5.02 -24.87 1.90
N ALA A 55 -4.42 -26.05 2.10
CA ALA A 55 -3.67 -26.76 1.07
C ALA A 55 -4.50 -27.12 -0.18
N SER A 56 -5.83 -27.05 -0.09
CA SER A 56 -6.74 -27.23 -1.23
C SER A 56 -6.79 -26.03 -2.18
N VAL A 57 -6.29 -24.86 -1.78
CA VAL A 57 -6.27 -23.65 -2.63
C VAL A 57 -5.06 -23.74 -3.57
N ALA A 58 -5.31 -24.01 -4.84
CA ALA A 58 -4.27 -24.04 -5.86
C ALA A 58 -3.91 -22.62 -6.32
N PRO A 59 -2.62 -22.28 -6.54
CA PRO A 59 -2.21 -20.96 -6.99
C PRO A 59 -2.92 -20.48 -8.27
N GLU A 60 -3.18 -21.39 -9.20
CA GLU A 60 -3.86 -21.10 -10.47
C GLU A 60 -5.26 -20.55 -10.25
N GLN A 61 -5.97 -21.05 -9.23
CA GLN A 61 -7.30 -20.57 -8.88
C GLN A 61 -7.26 -19.14 -8.37
N PHE A 62 -6.24 -18.79 -7.58
CA PHE A 62 -6.05 -17.43 -7.08
C PHE A 62 -5.68 -16.45 -8.20
N TYR A 63 -4.72 -16.82 -9.06
CA TYR A 63 -4.28 -15.95 -10.16
C TYR A 63 -5.32 -15.79 -11.28
N ALA A 64 -6.30 -16.70 -11.38
CA ALA A 64 -7.44 -16.55 -12.27
C ALA A 64 -8.48 -15.50 -11.79
N LEU A 65 -8.40 -15.06 -10.53
CA LEU A 65 -9.31 -14.05 -9.99
C LEU A 65 -8.94 -12.65 -10.46
N SER A 66 -9.93 -11.75 -10.46
CA SER A 66 -9.66 -10.32 -10.60
C SER A 66 -8.82 -9.81 -9.42
N LYS A 67 -8.05 -8.75 -9.64
CA LYS A 67 -7.19 -8.18 -8.60
C LYS A 67 -7.95 -7.74 -7.36
N GLN A 68 -9.16 -7.17 -7.53
CA GLN A 68 -10.04 -6.82 -6.42
C GLN A 68 -10.39 -8.05 -5.55
N LYS A 69 -10.72 -9.18 -6.18
CA LYS A 69 -11.02 -10.43 -5.47
C LYS A 69 -9.78 -11.02 -4.77
N GLN A 70 -8.61 -10.91 -5.40
CA GLN A 70 -7.35 -11.30 -4.76
C GLN A 70 -7.09 -10.45 -3.50
N ALA A 71 -7.28 -9.13 -3.61
CA ALA A 71 -7.15 -8.20 -2.48
C ALA A 71 -8.17 -8.50 -1.37
N ASP A 72 -9.43 -8.82 -1.70
CA ASP A 72 -10.46 -9.21 -0.72
C ASP A 72 -10.05 -10.45 0.07
N ILE A 73 -9.53 -11.48 -0.63
CA ILE A 73 -9.05 -12.72 -0.01
C ILE A 73 -7.88 -12.44 0.93
N ILE A 74 -6.90 -11.66 0.49
CA ILE A 74 -5.72 -11.31 1.30
C ILE A 74 -6.14 -10.47 2.51
N TRP A 75 -6.97 -9.44 2.32
CA TRP A 75 -7.49 -8.60 3.40
C TRP A 75 -8.18 -9.46 4.46
N LYS A 76 -9.09 -10.33 4.02
CA LYS A 76 -9.78 -11.25 4.93
C LYS A 76 -8.80 -12.15 5.68
N ALA A 77 -7.90 -12.82 4.97
CA ALA A 77 -7.04 -13.85 5.56
C ALA A 77 -5.97 -13.27 6.50
N LEU A 78 -5.36 -12.14 6.15
CA LEU A 78 -4.18 -11.60 6.83
C LEU A 78 -4.49 -10.43 7.78
N PHE A 79 -5.63 -9.73 7.60
CA PHE A 79 -5.97 -8.55 8.40
C PHE A 79 -7.23 -8.73 9.26
N LEU A 80 -8.17 -9.59 8.84
CA LEU A 80 -9.43 -9.81 9.58
C LEU A 80 -9.41 -11.10 10.41
N ASP A 81 -9.08 -12.21 9.77
CA ASP A 81 -9.04 -13.54 10.38
C ASP A 81 -7.81 -13.70 11.29
N ARG A 82 -6.80 -12.85 11.11
CA ARG A 82 -5.56 -12.80 11.87
C ARG A 82 -5.18 -11.35 12.14
N SER A 83 -4.41 -11.12 13.20
CA SER A 83 -3.83 -9.81 13.46
C SER A 83 -2.72 -9.51 12.43
N PRO A 84 -2.72 -8.33 11.78
CA PRO A 84 -1.75 -7.96 10.74
C PRO A 84 -0.39 -7.58 11.34
N VAL A 85 0.34 -8.57 11.86
CA VAL A 85 1.60 -8.35 12.59
C VAL A 85 2.86 -8.50 11.74
N SER A 86 2.77 -9.13 10.56
CA SER A 86 3.90 -9.22 9.63
C SER A 86 4.30 -7.84 9.11
N GLU A 87 5.55 -7.67 8.71
CA GLU A 87 6.04 -6.36 8.27
C GLU A 87 5.35 -5.90 6.99
N ALA A 88 5.05 -6.79 6.05
CA ALA A 88 4.29 -6.46 4.85
C ALA A 88 2.86 -5.97 5.20
N CYS A 89 2.19 -6.63 6.15
CA CYS A 89 0.87 -6.19 6.62
C CYS A 89 0.94 -4.84 7.36
N ARG A 90 1.93 -4.67 8.25
CA ARG A 90 2.17 -3.41 8.97
C ARG A 90 2.49 -2.26 8.02
N GLY A 91 3.19 -2.53 6.92
CA GLY A 91 3.43 -1.58 5.84
C GLY A 91 2.13 -1.02 5.27
N VAL A 92 1.18 -1.89 4.89
CA VAL A 92 -0.15 -1.46 4.39
C VAL A 92 -0.88 -0.59 5.42
N ILE A 93 -0.90 -1.01 6.69
CA ILE A 93 -1.55 -0.23 7.75
C ILE A 93 -0.87 1.13 7.93
N THR A 94 0.45 1.18 7.91
CA THR A 94 1.23 2.42 8.03
C THR A 94 0.92 3.37 6.88
N THR A 95 0.91 2.87 5.64
CA THR A 95 0.52 3.65 4.46
C THR A 95 -0.87 4.25 4.63
N LEU A 96 -1.87 3.44 5.00
CA LEU A 96 -3.25 3.93 5.19
C LEU A 96 -3.36 4.97 6.31
N LYS A 97 -2.62 4.79 7.41
CA LYS A 97 -2.58 5.78 8.50
C LYS A 97 -1.95 7.09 8.05
N THR A 98 -0.84 7.05 7.34
CA THR A 98 -0.17 8.23 6.78
C THR A 98 -1.08 8.99 5.81
N LEU A 99 -1.93 8.28 5.07
CA LEU A 99 -2.95 8.87 4.19
C LEU A 99 -4.20 9.40 4.94
N GLY A 100 -4.21 9.34 6.27
CA GLY A 100 -5.33 9.85 7.09
C GLY A 100 -6.55 8.92 7.17
N LEU A 101 -6.40 7.64 6.80
CA LEU A 101 -7.52 6.68 6.70
C LEU A 101 -7.77 5.87 7.99
N GLN A 102 -7.23 6.31 9.13
CA GLN A 102 -7.33 5.61 10.41
C GLN A 102 -8.77 5.16 10.75
N ARG A 103 -9.76 6.04 10.55
CA ARG A 103 -11.18 5.70 10.80
C ARG A 103 -11.68 4.50 9.99
N HIS A 104 -11.20 4.33 8.75
CA HIS A 104 -11.62 3.24 7.88
C HIS A 104 -10.88 1.94 8.24
N ILE A 105 -9.63 2.04 8.68
CA ILE A 105 -8.87 0.92 9.24
C ILE A 105 -9.57 0.37 10.49
N ASP A 106 -9.97 1.25 11.42
CA ASP A 106 -10.64 0.87 12.66
C ASP A 106 -12.00 0.21 12.40
N ALA A 107 -12.73 0.72 11.40
CA ALA A 107 -13.97 0.14 10.92
C ALA A 107 -13.79 -1.14 10.08
N ARG A 108 -12.54 -1.50 9.72
CA ARG A 108 -12.20 -2.61 8.82
C ARG A 108 -12.89 -2.52 7.45
N ASP A 109 -13.11 -1.29 6.99
CA ASP A 109 -13.92 -0.96 5.81
C ASP A 109 -13.04 -0.79 4.56
N LEU A 110 -12.79 -1.90 3.88
CA LEU A 110 -11.98 -1.93 2.66
C LEU A 110 -12.65 -1.15 1.52
N ASP A 111 -13.96 -1.14 1.45
CA ASP A 111 -14.69 -0.45 0.39
C ASP A 111 -14.60 1.07 0.54
N ALA A 112 -14.68 1.60 1.76
CA ALA A 112 -14.43 3.01 2.01
C ALA A 112 -12.97 3.41 1.71
N ILE A 113 -12.01 2.53 1.95
CA ILE A 113 -10.62 2.75 1.55
C ILE A 113 -10.52 2.80 0.01
N ARG A 114 -11.18 1.89 -0.72
CA ARG A 114 -11.22 1.92 -2.19
C ARG A 114 -11.83 3.22 -2.71
N LEU A 115 -12.92 3.68 -2.11
CA LEU A 115 -13.57 4.94 -2.48
C LEU A 115 -12.62 6.14 -2.32
N TYR A 116 -11.75 6.15 -1.30
CA TYR A 116 -10.72 7.18 -1.18
C TYR A 116 -9.79 7.21 -2.40
N TYR A 117 -9.24 6.06 -2.81
CA TYR A 117 -8.38 5.99 -4.01
C TYR A 117 -9.13 6.34 -5.29
N GLU A 118 -10.43 6.02 -5.38
CA GLU A 118 -11.26 6.33 -6.53
C GLU A 118 -11.39 7.85 -6.76
N THR A 119 -11.35 8.66 -5.70
CA THR A 119 -11.36 10.14 -5.83
C THR A 119 -10.16 10.71 -6.61
N PHE A 120 -9.06 9.97 -6.69
CA PHE A 120 -7.93 10.31 -7.55
C PHE A 120 -8.07 9.68 -8.93
N ARG A 121 -8.56 8.43 -9.03
CA ARG A 121 -8.75 7.77 -10.34
C ARG A 121 -9.75 8.49 -11.22
N SER A 122 -10.83 9.02 -10.64
CA SER A 122 -11.88 9.73 -11.38
C SER A 122 -11.37 10.96 -12.13
N ASP A 123 -10.26 11.55 -11.66
CA ASP A 123 -9.65 12.74 -12.23
C ASP A 123 -8.60 12.40 -13.32
N GLY A 124 -8.49 11.12 -13.71
CA GLY A 124 -7.56 10.67 -14.75
C GLY A 124 -6.10 10.90 -14.38
N LEU A 125 -5.28 11.29 -15.36
CA LEU A 125 -3.83 11.46 -15.17
C LEU A 125 -3.51 12.50 -14.09
N ASP A 126 -4.19 13.65 -14.09
CA ASP A 126 -4.00 14.72 -13.10
C ASP A 126 -4.24 14.23 -11.66
N GLY A 127 -5.22 13.34 -11.49
CA GLY A 127 -5.51 12.72 -10.21
C GLY A 127 -4.42 11.76 -9.73
N VAL A 128 -3.86 10.96 -10.64
CA VAL A 128 -2.73 10.08 -10.33
C VAL A 128 -1.47 10.89 -10.01
N GLU A 129 -1.19 11.96 -10.77
CA GLU A 129 -0.07 12.87 -10.50
C GLU A 129 -0.19 13.51 -9.11
N ARG A 130 -1.36 14.05 -8.78
CA ARG A 130 -1.64 14.56 -7.43
C ARG A 130 -1.44 13.51 -6.34
N PHE A 131 -1.88 12.27 -6.58
CA PHE A 131 -1.69 11.19 -5.62
C PHE A 131 -0.21 10.86 -5.44
N SER A 132 0.55 10.72 -6.53
CA SER A 132 1.99 10.48 -6.50
C SER A 132 2.76 11.59 -5.77
N GLU A 133 2.47 12.86 -6.06
CA GLU A 133 3.08 14.00 -5.37
C GLU A 133 2.79 14.00 -3.87
N MET A 134 1.54 13.69 -3.49
CA MET A 134 1.15 13.57 -2.09
C MET A 134 1.91 12.43 -1.39
N VAL A 135 2.08 11.28 -2.04
CA VAL A 135 2.84 10.15 -1.49
C VAL A 135 4.31 10.52 -1.31
N TYR A 136 4.96 11.11 -2.32
CA TYR A 136 6.37 11.51 -2.24
C TYR A 136 6.59 12.51 -1.12
N ARG A 137 5.73 13.53 -1.03
CA ARG A 137 5.77 14.53 0.05
C ARG A 137 5.59 13.89 1.43
N SER A 138 4.62 13.00 1.57
CA SER A 138 4.32 12.36 2.86
C SER A 138 5.43 11.39 3.30
N ALA A 139 6.12 10.79 2.33
CA ALA A 139 7.25 9.89 2.56
C ALA A 139 8.60 10.62 2.69
N GLY A 140 8.65 11.94 2.47
CA GLY A 140 9.91 12.70 2.43
C GLY A 140 10.82 12.31 1.26
N VAL A 141 10.27 11.76 0.17
CA VAL A 141 11.04 11.32 -1.00
C VAL A 141 11.13 12.46 -2.00
N ARG A 142 12.36 12.85 -2.33
CA ARG A 142 12.65 13.87 -3.34
C ARG A 142 12.76 13.29 -4.75
N TYR A 143 13.42 12.15 -4.88
CA TYR A 143 13.60 11.43 -6.14
C TYR A 143 13.49 9.94 -5.93
N ALA A 144 12.93 9.24 -6.92
CA ALA A 144 12.98 7.78 -7.03
C ALA A 144 13.58 7.43 -8.39
N VAL A 145 14.41 6.40 -8.42
CA VAL A 145 15.04 5.84 -9.62
C VAL A 145 14.36 4.54 -10.01
#